data_AF-A0A523XAY8-F1
#
_entry.id   AF-A0A523XAY8-F1
#
_cell.length_a   1.000
_cell.length_b   1.000
_cell.length_c   1.000
_cell.angle_alpha   90.00
_cell.angle_beta   90.00
_cell.angle_gamma   90.00
#
_symmetry.space_group_name_H-M   'P 1'
#
loop_
_entity.id
_entity.type
_entity.pdbx_description
1 polymer ?
#
loop_
_entity_poly.entity_id
_entity_poly.type
_entity_poly.pdbx_seq_one_letter_code
_entity_poly.pdbx_strand_id
1 'polypeptide(L)' 'MRVKGEAPGEIARALGDKVRQNEPMSLHTSFRIGGPADLYTVAASAQELVEL' A
#
# COMPACT_ATOMS: atom_id res chain seq x y z
N MET A 1 -10.28 -0.93 13.51
CA MET A 1 -11.28 -0.46 12.53
C MET A 1 -10.87 -0.99 11.17
N ARG A 2 -11.40 -2.14 10.73
CA ARG A 2 -11.31 -2.52 9.31
C ARG A 2 -12.46 -1.80 8.64
N VAL A 3 -12.17 -0.87 7.74
CA VAL A 3 -13.17 -0.41 6.80
C VAL A 3 -13.65 -1.67 6.07
N LYS A 4 -14.96 -1.93 5.98
CA LYS A 4 -15.50 -2.96 5.08
C LYS A 4 -15.26 -2.46 3.65
N GLY A 5 -14.00 -2.48 3.21
CA GLY A 5 -13.55 -1.98 1.92
C GLY A 5 -13.04 -3.16 1.13
N GLU A 6 -13.47 -3.19 -0.13
CA GLU A 6 -12.97 -3.90 -1.32
C GLU A 6 -11.84 -4.93 -1.15
N ALA A 7 -11.93 -6.02 -1.90
CA ALA A 7 -10.88 -7.01 -1.91
C ALA A 7 -9.55 -6.36 -2.37
N PRO A 8 -8.37 -6.76 -1.83
CA PRO A 8 -7.09 -6.16 -2.20
C PRO A 8 -6.83 -6.13 -3.72
N GLY A 9 -7.39 -7.08 -4.47
CA GLY A 9 -7.30 -7.11 -5.93
C GLY A 9 -8.09 -6.01 -6.65
N GLU A 10 -9.18 -5.50 -6.09
CA GLU A 10 -9.94 -4.37 -6.65
C GLU A 10 -9.16 -3.07 -6.49
N ILE A 11 -8.63 -2.82 -5.29
CA ILE A 11 -7.80 -1.67 -4.97
C ILE A 11 -6.52 -1.67 -5.83
N ALA A 12 -5.85 -2.81 -5.96
CA ALA A 12 -4.66 -2.93 -6.81
C ALA A 12 -4.94 -2.59 -8.28
N ARG A 13 -6.13 -2.95 -8.81
CA ARG A 13 -6.53 -2.61 -10.18
C ARG A 13 -6.81 -1.13 -10.34
N ALA A 14 -7.45 -0.50 -9.35
CA ALA A 14 -7.75 0.93 -9.39
C ALA A 14 -6.48 1.78 -9.36
N LEU A 15 -5.49 1.38 -8.57
CA LEU A 15 -4.25 2.13 -8.37
C LEU A 15 -3.13 1.78 -9.37
N GLY A 16 -3.25 0.65 -10.06
CA GLY A 16 -2.33 0.23 -11.13
C GLY A 16 -0.86 0.22 -10.68
N ASP A 17 0.01 0.82 -11.48
CA ASP A 17 1.47 0.83 -11.29
C ASP A 17 1.92 1.59 -10.02
N LYS A 18 1.03 2.35 -9.36
CA LYS A 18 1.34 3.03 -8.10
C LYS A 18 1.37 2.09 -6.90
N VAL A 19 0.85 0.86 -7.04
CA VAL A 19 0.78 -0.12 -5.95
C VAL A 19 1.73 -1.29 -6.20
N ARG A 20 2.56 -1.55 -5.19
CA ARG A 20 3.38 -2.75 -5.08
C ARG A 20 2.64 -3.79 -4.27
N GLN A 21 2.62 -5.04 -4.74
CA GLN A 21 2.01 -6.16 -4.02
C GLN A 21 3.08 -6.96 -3.30
N ASN A 22 2.77 -7.51 -2.13
CA ASN A 22 3.69 -8.32 -1.30
C ASN A 22 5.01 -7.59 -0.96
N GLU A 23 4.96 -6.28 -0.75
CA GLU A 23 6.16 -5.46 -0.49
C GLU A 23 6.71 -5.73 0.92
N PRO A 24 8.00 -6.06 1.11
CA PRO A 24 8.56 -6.38 2.43
C PRO A 24 8.68 -5.13 3.32
N MET A 25 7.98 -5.09 4.45
CA MET A 25 8.04 -3.93 5.37
C MET A 25 9.38 -3.82 6.11
N SER A 26 10.21 -4.86 6.09
CA SER A 26 11.60 -4.79 6.54
C SER A 26 12.45 -3.79 5.75
N LEU A 27 12.07 -3.44 4.52
CA LEU A 27 12.77 -2.40 3.72
C LEU A 27 12.40 -0.97 4.13
N HIS A 28 11.27 -0.80 4.83
CA HIS A 28 10.65 0.50 5.12
C HIS A 28 10.63 0.85 6.62
N THR A 29 11.24 0.01 7.46
CA THR A 29 11.27 0.18 8.92
C THR A 29 12.70 0.30 9.44
N SER A 30 12.94 1.18 10.42
CA SER A 30 14.28 1.45 10.97
C SER A 30 14.95 0.21 11.58
N PHE A 31 14.16 -0.66 12.21
CA PHE A 31 14.63 -1.93 12.78
C PHE A 31 14.82 -3.04 11.73
N ARG A 32 14.39 -2.81 10.49
CA ARG A 32 14.40 -3.78 9.38
C ARG A 32 13.63 -5.08 9.69
N ILE A 33 12.51 -4.96 10.40
CA ILE A 33 11.65 -6.09 10.78
C ILE A 33 10.24 -5.80 10.26
N GLY A 34 9.66 -6.78 9.55
CA GLY A 34 8.28 -6.69 9.06
C GLY A 34 8.05 -7.65 7.90
N GLY A 35 6.88 -8.30 7.89
CA GLY A 35 6.44 -9.16 6.79
C GLY A 35 6.03 -8.39 5.54
N PRO A 36 5.53 -9.09 4.51
CA PRO A 36 5.01 -8.44 3.32
C PRO A 36 3.69 -7.72 3.62
N ALA A 37 3.54 -6.50 3.10
CA ALA A 37 2.24 -5.85 3.00
C ALA A 37 1.50 -6.39 1.76
N ASP A 38 0.19 -6.63 1.89
CA ASP A 38 -0.63 -7.07 0.74
C ASP A 38 -0.52 -6.07 -0.41
N LEU A 39 -0.66 -4.77 -0.09
CA LEU A 39 -0.49 -3.63 -1.00
C LEU A 39 0.37 -2.54 -0.33
N TYR A 40 1.24 -1.89 -1.10
CA TYR A 40 2.08 -0.77 -0.66
C TYR A 40 2.16 0.32 -1.74
N THR A 41 1.96 1.57 -1.35
CA THR A 41 2.07 2.76 -2.21
C THR A 41 2.74 3.89 -1.45
N VAL A 42 3.32 4.85 -2.18
CA VAL A 42 3.94 6.06 -1.61
C VAL A 42 3.30 7.28 -2.25
N ALA A 43 2.57 8.06 -1.45
CA ALA A 43 2.09 9.37 -1.86
C ALA A 43 3.24 10.39 -1.82
N ALA A 44 3.49 11.09 -2.92
CA ALA A 44 4.48 12.17 -3.01
C ALA A 44 3.88 13.55 -2.70
N SER A 45 2.56 13.64 -2.50
CA SER A 45 1.87 14.88 -2.11
C SER A 45 0.61 14.60 -1.28
N ALA A 46 0.12 15.62 -0.59
CA ALA A 46 -1.15 15.53 0.14
C ALA A 46 -2.34 15.29 -0.81
N GLN A 47 -2.31 15.87 -2.02
CA GLN A 47 -3.34 15.66 -3.02
C GLN A 47 -3.36 14.20 -3.49
N GLU A 48 -2.18 13.64 -3.76
CA GLU A 48 -2.07 12.23 -4.14
C GLU A 48 -2.57 11.30 -3.04
N LEU A 49 -2.32 11.62 -1.76
CA LEU A 49 -2.85 10.82 -0.65
C LEU A 49 -4.38 10.78 -0.61
N VAL A 50 -5.06 11.81 -1.08
CA VAL A 50 -6.54 11.86 -1.16
C VAL A 50 -7.08 11.08 -2.36
N GLU A 51 -6.28 10.99 -3.43
CA GLU A 51 -6.64 10.31 -4.68
C GLU A 51 -6.32 8.80 -4.68
N LEU A 52 -5.47 8.34 -3.75
CA LEU A 52 -5.15 6.92 -3.51
C LEU A 52 -6.24 6.21 -2.68
#